data_AF-A0A8C0IVJ4-F1
#
_entry.id   AF-A0A8C0IVJ4-F1
#
_cell.length_a   1.000
_cell.length_b   1.000
_cell.length_c   1.000
_cell.angle_alpha   90.00
_cell.angle_beta   90.00
_cell.angle_gamma   90.00
#
_symmetry.space_group_name_H-M   'P 1'
#
loop_
_entity.id
_entity.type
_entity.pdbx_description
1 polymer ?
#
loop_
_entity_poly.entity_id
_entity_poly.type
_entity_poly.pdbx_seq_one_letter_code
_entity_poly.pdbx_strand_id
1 'polypeptide(L)' 'LLFCVLQVLPGLYLGNFIDAKDLEQLSRNKITHIISIHDSPQPLLQVGT' A
#
# COMPACT_ATOMS: atom_id res chain seq x y z
N LEU A 1 -12.84 5.78 10.59
CA LEU A 1 -12.45 6.47 9.33
C LEU A 1 -11.30 5.68 8.73
N LEU A 2 -11.55 4.41 8.47
CA LEU A 2 -11.83 3.81 7.16
C LEU A 2 -10.57 3.85 6.27
N PHE A 3 -9.77 2.79 6.42
CA PHE A 3 -8.81 2.31 5.43
C PHE A 3 -9.53 2.28 4.09
N CYS A 4 -9.30 3.30 3.25
CA CYS A 4 -10.01 3.46 2.00
C CYS A 4 -8.96 3.62 0.91
N VAL A 5 -8.90 2.62 0.04
CA VAL A 5 -8.15 2.73 -1.20
C VAL A 5 -8.87 3.72 -2.09
N LEU A 6 -8.19 4.81 -2.45
CA LEU A 6 -8.73 5.83 -3.32
C LEU A 6 -8.57 5.38 -4.78
N GLN A 7 -9.67 5.15 -5.48
CA GLN A 7 -9.63 4.95 -6.92
C GLN A 7 -9.39 6.30 -7.61
N VAL A 8 -8.17 6.51 -8.10
CA VAL A 8 -7.77 7.76 -8.75
C VAL A 8 -8.12 7.76 -10.24
N LEU A 9 -8.08 6.59 -10.88
CA LEU A 9 -8.54 6.35 -12.25
C LEU A 9 -9.16 4.95 -12.35
N PRO A 10 -9.97 4.66 -13.39
CA PRO A 10 -10.42 3.30 -13.66
C PRO A 10 -9.23 2.34 -13.74
N GLY A 11 -9.17 1.36 -12.84
CA GLY A 11 -8.06 0.41 -12.74
C GLY A 11 -6.80 0.91 -12.00
N LEU A 12 -6.80 2.16 -11.50
CA LEU A 12 -5.69 2.71 -10.73
C LEU A 12 -6.15 3.12 -9.33
N TYR A 13 -5.44 2.61 -8.33
CA TYR A 13 -5.79 2.70 -6.94
C TYR A 13 -4.59 3.21 -6.14
N LEU A 14 -4.84 4.09 -5.17
CA LEU A 14 -3.85 4.56 -4.21
C LEU A 14 -4.27 4.11 -2.82
N GLY A 15 -3.42 3.33 -2.17
CA GLY A 15 -3.61 2.84 -0.80
C GLY A 15 -2.28 2.74 -0.06
N ASN A 16 -2.36 2.43 1.23
CA ASN A 16 -1.17 2.20 2.04
C ASN A 16 -0.66 0.75 1.86
N PHE A 17 0.52 0.46 2.41
CA PHE A 17 1.12 -0.88 2.44
C PHE A 17 0.23 -1.96 3.06
N ILE A 18 -0.64 -1.60 4.01
CA ILE A 18 -1.59 -2.55 4.61
C ILE A 18 -2.62 -2.98 3.56
N ASP A 19 -3.15 -2.03 2.77
CA ASP A 19 -4.14 -2.28 1.74
C ASP A 19 -3.59 -3.15 0.60
N ALA A 20 -2.30 -2.97 0.30
CA ALA A 20 -1.57 -3.78 -0.67
C ALA A 20 -1.40 -5.26 -0.25
N LYS A 21 -1.74 -5.62 1.00
CA LYS A 21 -1.71 -7.00 1.50
C LYS A 21 -3.09 -7.65 1.62
N ASP A 22 -4.16 -6.88 1.48
CA ASP A 22 -5.52 -7.39 1.60
C ASP A 22 -5.97 -8.08 0.30
N LEU A 23 -5.82 -9.41 0.26
CA LEU A 23 -6.16 -10.21 -0.93
C LEU A 23 -7.64 -10.12 -1.33
N GLU A 24 -8.56 -9.98 -0.37
CA GLU A 24 -9.99 -9.88 -0.69
C GLU A 24 -10.28 -8.56 -1.41
N GLN A 25 -9.68 -7.47 -0.92
CA GLN A 25 -9.78 -6.16 -1.56
C GLN A 25 -9.13 -6.13 -2.94
N LEU A 26 -7.92 -6.69 -3.08
CA LEU A 26 -7.21 -6.75 -4.35
C LEU A 26 -8.02 -7.55 -5.39
N SER A 27 -8.57 -8.70 -4.99
CA SER A 27 -9.41 -9.54 -5.84
C SER A 27 -10.71 -8.82 -6.25
N ARG A 28 -11.40 -8.18 -5.30
CA ARG A 28 -12.63 -7.43 -5.56
C ARG A 28 -12.43 -6.31 -6.58
N ASN A 29 -11.30 -5.61 -6.50
CA ASN A 29 -10.95 -4.50 -7.39
C ASN A 29 -10.18 -4.94 -8.65
N LYS A 30 -9.93 -6.26 -8.82
CA LYS A 30 -9.16 -6.84 -9.93
C LYS A 30 -7.77 -6.20 -10.08
N ILE A 31 -7.13 -5.88 -8.97
CA ILE A 31 -5.77 -5.35 -8.96
C ILE A 31 -4.81 -6.49 -9.29
N THR A 32 -4.02 -6.31 -10.35
CA THR A 32 -3.09 -7.32 -10.86
C THR A 32 -1.63 -6.96 -10.64
N HIS A 33 -1.33 -5.67 -10.45
CA HIS A 33 0.02 -5.15 -10.29
C HIS A 33 0.03 -4.14 -9.13
N ILE A 34 1.04 -4.22 -8.28
CA ILE A 34 1.24 -3.31 -7.14
C ILE A 34 2.59 -2.65 -7.31
N ILE A 35 2.62 -1.32 -7.26
CA ILE A 35 3.84 -0.52 -7.32
C ILE A 35 3.98 0.19 -5.98
N SER A 36 4.98 -0.19 -5.20
CA SER A 36 5.29 0.42 -3.91
C SER A 36 6.36 1.48 -4.08
N ILE A 37 6.04 2.74 -3.77
CA ILE A 37 6.99 3.86 -3.75
C ILE A 37 7.21 4.24 -2.29
N HIS A 38 8.41 4.00 -1.78
CA HIS A 38 8.81 4.39 -0.42
C HIS A 38 10.10 5.21 -0.51
N ASP A 39 10.06 6.48 -0.09
CA ASP A 39 11.25 7.26 0.20
C ASP A 39 11.59 7.02 1.70
N SER A 40 12.83 6.61 1.98
CA SER A 40 13.38 6.17 3.28
C SER A 40 13.19 4.70 3.68
N PRO A 41 14.21 3.84 3.50
CA PRO A 41 14.45 2.76 4.45
C PRO A 41 14.98 3.42 5.73
N GLN A 42 14.15 3.61 6.76
CA GLN A 42 14.68 3.87 8.09
C GLN A 42 15.41 2.60 8.55
N PRO A 43 16.74 2.64 8.78
CA PRO A 43 17.40 1.54 9.45
C PRO A 43 16.85 1.50 10.87
N LEU A 44 16.20 0.40 11.25
CA LEU A 44 15.87 0.08 12.64
C LEU A 44 17.15 -0.28 13.41
N LEU A 45 18.14 0.61 13.43
CA LEU A 45 19.34 0.47 14.23
C LEU A 45 19.47 1.68 15.15
N GLN A 46 18.80 1.59 16.30
CA GLN A 46 19.17 2.36 17.48
C GLN A 46 20.47 1.77 18.02
N VAL A 47 21.61 2.21 17.47
CA VAL A 47 22.92 1.98 18.07
C VAL A 47 23.14 3.04 19.15
N GLY A 48 23.03 2.59 20.40
CA GLY A 48 23.65 3.10 21.63
C GLY A 48 23.89 4.60 21.82
N THR A 49 23.21 5.17 22.81
CA THR A 49 23.78 6.18 23.72
C THR A 49 23.61 5.70 25.15
#